data_AF-A0A618QP29-F1
#
_entry.id   AF-A0A618QP29-F1
#
_cell.length_a   1.000
_cell.length_b   1.000
_cell.length_c   1.000
_cell.angle_alpha   90.00
_cell.angle_beta   90.00
_cell.angle_gamma   90.00
#
_symmetry.space_group_name_H-M   'P 1'
#
loop_
_entity.id
_entity.type
_entity.pdbx_description
1 polymer ?
#
loop_
_entity_poly.entity_id
_entity_poly.type
_entity_poly.pdbx_seq_one_letter_code
_entity_poly.pdbx_strand_id
1 'polypeptide(L)'
;MKSSLINSKLHQLAIKNRVPAWSVYMHISHACLSNENIYNLQILSREGRTLFSVAEDSYKAWDMLDDALSQYAQTEECQKEWARYCDEGMPCCGLFGAAL
;
A
#
# COMPACT_ATOMS: atom_id res chain seq x y z
N MET A 1 -13.38 -4.92 -11.12
CA MET A 1 -12.27 -4.68 -12.07
C MET A 1 -11.42 -3.46 -11.71
N LYS A 2 -11.96 -2.30 -11.31
CA LYS A 2 -11.13 -1.14 -10.89
C LYS A 2 -10.28 -1.42 -9.65
N SER A 3 -10.83 -2.08 -8.64
CA SER A 3 -10.12 -2.35 -7.37
C SER A 3 -8.91 -3.28 -7.50
N SER A 4 -8.97 -4.27 -8.40
CA SER A 4 -7.83 -5.18 -8.63
C SER A 4 -6.65 -4.49 -9.29
N LEU A 5 -6.91 -3.56 -10.23
CA LEU A 5 -5.86 -2.78 -10.89
C LEU A 5 -5.20 -1.80 -9.91
N ILE A 6 -5.98 -1.13 -9.07
CA ILE A 6 -5.44 -0.20 -8.07
C ILE A 6 -4.60 -0.95 -7.03
N ASN A 7 -5.07 -2.09 -6.52
CA ASN A 7 -4.29 -2.92 -5.59
C ASN A 7 -2.99 -3.43 -6.23
N SER A 8 -3.01 -3.80 -7.51
CA SER A 8 -1.80 -4.21 -8.22
C SER A 8 -0.78 -3.07 -8.30
N LYS A 9 -1.24 -1.85 -8.66
CA LYS A 9 -0.39 -0.66 -8.69
C LYS A 9 0.16 -0.29 -7.30
N LEU A 10 -0.67 -0.40 -6.26
CA LEU A 10 -0.27 -0.18 -4.86
C LEU A 10 0.86 -1.13 -4.46
N HIS A 11 0.69 -2.43 -4.68
CA HIS A 11 1.70 -3.42 -4.34
C HIS A 11 3.01 -3.21 -5.11
N GLN A 12 2.93 -2.90 -6.42
CA GLN A 12 4.12 -2.57 -7.22
C GLN A 12 4.86 -1.35 -6.66
N LEU A 13 4.13 -0.30 -6.25
CA LEU A 13 4.73 0.89 -5.65
C LEU A 13 5.40 0.59 -4.30
N ALA A 14 4.77 -0.23 -3.45
CA ALA A 14 5.36 -0.65 -2.18
C ALA A 14 6.67 -1.42 -2.40
N ILE A 15 6.66 -2.39 -3.32
CA ILE A 15 7.84 -3.20 -3.66
C ILE A 15 8.98 -2.32 -4.18
N LYS A 16 8.69 -1.37 -5.08
CA LYS A 16 9.66 -0.38 -5.59
C LYS A 16 10.35 0.36 -4.44
N ASN A 17 9.61 0.67 -3.38
CA ASN A 17 10.10 1.37 -2.19
C ASN A 17 10.67 0.46 -1.11
N ARG A 18 10.82 -0.85 -1.38
CA ARG A 18 11.26 -1.85 -0.38
C ARG A 18 10.35 -1.92 0.85
N VAL A 19 9.05 -1.74 0.62
CA VAL A 19 8.00 -1.92 1.62
C VAL A 19 7.26 -3.21 1.29
N PRO A 20 7.00 -4.10 2.27
CA PRO A 20 6.26 -5.33 2.00
C PRO A 20 4.87 -5.04 1.41
N ALA A 21 4.50 -5.69 0.32
CA ALA A 21 3.25 -5.40 -0.37
C ALA A 21 2.00 -5.62 0.50
N TRP A 22 2.06 -6.47 1.53
CA TRP A 22 0.95 -6.69 2.46
C TRP A 22 0.62 -5.48 3.34
N SER A 23 1.53 -4.51 3.47
CA SER A 23 1.33 -3.34 4.32
C SER A 23 0.48 -2.26 3.65
N VAL A 24 0.25 -2.34 2.34
CA VAL A 24 -0.53 -1.36 1.60
C VAL A 24 -1.82 -1.96 1.06
N TYR A 25 -2.90 -1.19 1.10
CA TYR A 25 -4.18 -1.60 0.55
C TYR A 25 -5.09 -0.41 0.26
N MET A 26 -6.06 -0.62 -0.63
CA MET A 26 -7.13 0.34 -0.86
C MET A 26 -8.32 0.02 0.05
N HIS A 27 -8.58 0.88 1.02
CA HIS A 27 -9.76 0.82 1.87
C HIS A 27 -10.94 1.52 1.18
N ILE A 28 -12.03 0.80 0.97
CA ILE A 28 -13.26 1.33 0.37
C ILE A 28 -14.27 1.54 1.49
N SER A 29 -14.72 2.78 1.69
CA SER A 29 -15.84 3.11 2.57
C SER A 29 -16.99 3.71 1.77
N HIS A 30 -18.21 3.58 2.28
CA HIS A 30 -19.41 4.14 1.65
C HIS A 30 -19.93 5.31 2.49
N ALA A 31 -20.05 6.48 1.89
CA ALA A 31 -20.62 7.66 2.55
C ALA A 31 -22.15 7.62 2.44
N CYS A 32 -22.84 7.36 3.57
CA CYS A 32 -24.29 7.22 3.59
C CYS A 32 -25.05 8.48 3.13
N LEU A 33 -24.48 9.68 3.33
CA LEU A 33 -25.13 10.94 3.00
C LEU A 33 -25.00 11.33 1.52
N SER A 34 -23.84 11.07 0.89
CA SER A 34 -23.62 11.37 -0.53
C SER A 34 -23.91 10.17 -1.46
N ASN A 35 -24.12 8.97 -0.90
CA ASN A 35 -24.30 7.72 -1.65
C ASN A 35 -23.13 7.43 -2.60
N GLU A 36 -21.92 7.72 -2.13
CA GLU A 36 -20.67 7.58 -2.90
C GLU A 36 -19.69 6.63 -2.21
N ASN A 37 -18.90 5.92 -3.02
CA ASN A 37 -17.76 5.15 -2.54
C ASN A 37 -16.54 6.07 -2.40
N ILE A 38 -15.93 6.07 -1.22
CA ILE A 38 -14.67 6.75 -0.94
C ILE A 38 -13.57 5.70 -0.95
N TYR A 39 -12.55 5.94 -1.76
CA TYR A 39 -11.39 5.06 -1.90
C TYR A 39 -10.21 5.70 -1.19
N ASN A 40 -9.62 5.00 -0.23
CA ASN A 40 -8.48 5.48 0.53
C ASN A 40 -7.27 4.56 0.32
N LEU A 41 -6.12 5.13 -0.01
CA LEU A 41 -4.85 4.41 -0.04
C LEU A 41 -4.30 4.41 1.39
N GLN A 42 -3.98 3.23 1.92
CA GLN A 42 -3.48 3.10 3.28
C GLN A 42 -2.13 2.37 3.35
N ILE A 43 -1.32 2.76 4.34
CA ILE A 43 -0.12 2.04 4.79
C ILE A 43 -0.35 1.59 6.24
N LEU A 44 -0.04 0.34 6.54
CA LEU A 44 -0.11 -0.25 7.88
C LEU A 44 1.27 -0.56 8.43
N SER A 45 1.39 -0.47 9.75
CA SER A 45 2.47 -1.14 10.49
C SER A 45 2.22 -2.64 10.55
N ARG A 46 3.22 -3.40 11.01
CA ARG A 46 3.05 -4.84 11.25
C ARG A 46 1.93 -5.15 12.25
N GLU A 47 1.73 -4.27 13.23
CA GLU A 47 0.66 -4.41 14.23
C GLU A 47 -0.74 -4.08 13.67
N GLY A 48 -0.83 -3.70 12.38
CA GLY A 48 -2.08 -3.31 11.75
C GLY A 48 -2.51 -1.87 12.05
N ARG A 49 -1.61 -1.03 12.60
CA ARG A 49 -1.92 0.39 12.81
C ARG A 49 -1.78 1.16 11.51
N THR A 50 -2.76 1.99 11.18
CA THR A 50 -2.67 2.88 10.02
C THR A 50 -1.61 3.95 10.25
N LEU A 51 -0.58 3.95 9.40
CA LEU A 51 0.51 4.93 9.41
C LEU A 51 0.23 6.08 8.45
N PHE A 52 -0.49 5.80 7.38
CA PHE A 52 -0.86 6.78 6.35
C PHE A 52 -2.22 6.42 5.76
N SER A 53 -3.03 7.44 5.47
CA SER A 53 -4.31 7.30 4.77
C SER A 53 -4.58 8.55 3.94
N VAL A 54 -4.83 8.38 2.65
CA VAL A 54 -5.17 9.48 1.74
C VAL A 54 -6.28 9.03 0.78
N ALA A 55 -7.22 9.92 0.48
CA ALA A 55 -8.25 9.67 -0.52
C ALA A 55 -7.62 9.61 -1.92
N GLU A 56 -7.96 8.59 -2.71
CA GLU A 56 -7.38 8.32 -4.03
C GLU A 56 -7.74 9.38 -5.07
N ASP A 57 -8.86 10.09 -4.87
CA ASP A 57 -9.36 11.15 -5.74
C ASP A 57 -8.52 12.45 -5.67
N SER A 58 -7.59 12.55 -4.72
CA SER A 58 -6.58 13.60 -4.74
C SER A 58 -5.59 13.32 -5.87
N TYR A 59 -5.44 14.25 -6.83
CA TYR A 59 -4.44 14.15 -7.91
C TYR A 59 -3.02 13.85 -7.38
N LYS A 60 -2.73 14.24 -6.14
CA LYS A 60 -1.45 14.04 -5.47
C LYS A 60 -1.38 12.78 -4.60
N ALA A 61 -2.44 11.97 -4.54
CA ALA A 61 -2.53 10.81 -3.65
C ALA A 61 -1.38 9.82 -3.85
N TRP A 62 -1.03 9.55 -5.11
CA TRP A 62 0.05 8.63 -5.46
C TRP A 62 1.44 9.18 -5.15
N ASP A 63 1.67 10.47 -5.36
CA ASP A 63 2.94 11.13 -5.00
C ASP A 63 3.11 11.16 -3.47
N MET A 64 2.04 11.54 -2.74
CA MET A 64 2.01 11.52 -1.28
C MET A 64 2.23 10.11 -0.72
N LEU A 65 1.71 9.09 -1.40
CA LEU A 65 1.93 7.71 -1.03
C LEU A 65 3.38 7.26 -1.30
N ASP A 66 3.97 7.62 -2.45
CA ASP A 66 5.38 7.32 -2.75
C ASP A 66 6.32 7.98 -1.73
N ASP A 67 6.04 9.22 -1.35
CA ASP A 67 6.76 9.94 -0.29
C ASP A 67 6.60 9.25 1.09
N ALA A 68 5.38 8.86 1.44
CA ALA A 68 5.10 8.17 2.70
C ALA A 68 5.78 6.79 2.76
N LEU A 69 5.78 6.05 1.65
CA LEU A 69 6.49 4.77 1.53
C LEU A 69 8.00 4.96 1.64
N SER A 70 8.55 5.98 0.97
CA SER A 70 9.98 6.30 1.04
C SER A 70 10.42 6.61 2.47
N GLN A 71 9.60 7.34 3.23
CA GLN A 71 9.86 7.65 4.65
C GLN A 71 9.73 6.39 5.52
N TYR A 72 8.67 5.60 5.34
CA TYR A 72 8.46 4.38 6.10
C TYR A 72 9.58 3.35 5.85
N ALA A 73 10.10 3.26 4.63
CA ALA A 73 11.22 2.40 4.26
C ALA A 73 12.52 2.71 5.03
N GLN A 74 12.68 3.92 5.57
CA GLN A 74 13.84 4.28 6.40
C GLN A 74 13.70 3.84 7.86
N THR A 75 12.51 3.40 8.28
CA THR A 75 12.29 2.96 9.66
C THR A 75 12.91 1.58 9.92
N GLU A 76 13.40 1.37 11.15
CA GLU A 76 13.96 0.07 11.57
C GLU A 76 12.92 -1.05 11.48
N GLU A 77 11.65 -0.75 11.78
CA GLU A 77 10.54 -1.67 11.60
C GLU A 77 10.44 -2.15 10.15
N CYS A 78 10.32 -1.21 9.20
CA CYS A 78 10.16 -1.57 7.80
C CYS A 78 11.38 -2.33 7.25
N GLN A 79 12.60 -1.97 7.65
CA GLN A 79 13.81 -2.67 7.20
C GLN A 79 13.84 -4.13 7.66
N LYS A 80 13.48 -4.40 8.92
CA LYS A 80 13.36 -5.77 9.45
C LYS A 80 12.27 -6.55 8.74
N GLU A 81 11.12 -5.91 8.51
CA GLU A 81 10.01 -6.54 7.80
C GLU A 81 10.32 -6.81 6.34
N TRP A 82 11.04 -5.91 5.67
CA TRP A 82 11.47 -6.10 4.29
C TRP A 82 12.42 -7.28 4.15
N ALA A 83 13.40 -7.40 5.06
CA ALA A 83 14.32 -8.55 5.07
C ALA A 83 13.55 -9.87 5.23
N ARG A 84 12.64 -9.93 6.21
CA ARG A 84 11.76 -11.10 6.42
C ARG A 84 10.88 -11.40 5.21
N TYR A 85 10.31 -10.37 4.60
CA TYR A 85 9.47 -10.51 3.40
C TYR A 85 10.25 -11.07 2.21
N CYS A 86 11.52 -10.71 2.06
CA CYS A 86 12.42 -11.31 1.07
C CYS A 86 12.71 -12.79 1.38
N ASP A 87 13.00 -13.11 2.65
CA ASP A 87 13.31 -14.48 3.09
C ASP A 87 12.11 -15.44 2.90
N GLU A 88 10.89 -14.93 3.06
CA GLU A 88 9.63 -15.65 2.83
C GLU A 88 9.28 -15.78 1.33
N GLY A 89 10.13 -15.27 0.42
CA GLY A 89 9.91 -15.37 -1.04
C GLY A 89 8.88 -14.39 -1.59
N MET A 90 8.64 -13.26 -0.91
CA MET A 90 7.72 -12.19 -1.33
C MET A 90 6.32 -12.69 -1.72
N PRO A 91 5.56 -13.28 -0.79
CA PRO A 91 4.33 -14.04 -1.07
C PRO A 91 3.20 -13.27 -1.78
N CYS A 92 3.29 -11.93 -1.86
CA CYS A 92 2.29 -11.10 -2.53
C CYS A 92 2.72 -10.57 -3.90
N CYS A 93 3.99 -10.73 -4.31
CA CYS A 93 4.47 -10.30 -5.62
C CYS A 93 3.80 -11.09 -6.76
N GLY A 94 3.68 -12.41 -6.60
CA GLY A 94 3.09 -13.30 -7.61
C GLY A 94 1.57 -13.22 -7.77
N LEU A 95 0.85 -12.70 -6.77
CA LEU A 95 -0.62 -12.63 -6.79
C LEU A 95 -1.18 -11.52 -7.70
N PHE A 96 -0.36 -10.54 -8.07
CA PHE A 96 -0.81 -9.35 -8.80
C PHE A 96 0.03 -9.04 -10.05
N GLY A 97 0.79 -10.02 -10.55
CA GLY A 97 1.54 -9.88 -11.80
C GLY A 97 2.72 -8.90 -11.74
N ALA A 98 3.23 -8.58 -10.54
CA ALA A 98 4.50 -7.88 -10.42
C ALA A 98 5.60 -8.89 -10.78
N ALA A 99 6.16 -8.76 -11.99
CA ALA A 99 7.39 -9.46 -12.33
C ALA A 99 8.47 -9.01 -11.34
N LEU A 100 9.17 -9.99 -10.76
CA LEU A 100 10.39 -9.78 -9.96
C LEU A 100 11.43 -8.99 -10.78
#